data_AF-A0AAD6Y6N9-F1
#
_entry.id   AF-A0AAD6Y6N9-F1
#
_cell.length_a   1.000
_cell.length_b   1.000
_cell.length_c   1.000
_cell.angle_alpha   90.00
_cell.angle_beta   90.00
_cell.angle_gamma   90.00
#
_symmetry.space_group_name_H-M   'P 1'
#
loop_
_entity.id
_entity.type
_entity.pdbx_description
1 polymer ?
#
loop_
_entity_poly.entity_id
_entity_poly.type
_entity_poly.pdbx_seq_one_letter_code
_entity_poly.pdbx_strand_id
1 'polypeptide(L)'
;FQATHPQFTTHALRKRKIRHIPVLCGWPIPRRDLESQAEKYAVTILALFRPWNRSVDAALKPDNVSWSDALLDLLSNLEPRHLKVVNHMQEQWECKLAADDFSALRRK
;
A
#
# COMPACT_ATOMS: atom_id res chain seq x y z
N PHE A 1 -8.28 -18.69 14.31
CA PHE A 1 -7.30 -18.90 15.40
C PHE A 1 -7.36 -20.37 15.81
N GLN A 2 -6.39 -20.87 16.60
CA GLN A 2 -6.53 -22.18 17.23
C GLN A 2 -7.64 -22.14 18.29
N ALA A 3 -8.33 -23.26 18.52
CA ALA A 3 -9.44 -23.34 19.49
C ALA A 3 -9.03 -22.96 20.92
N THR A 4 -7.74 -23.06 21.23
CA THR A 4 -7.13 -22.68 22.52
C THR A 4 -6.96 -21.17 22.70
N HIS A 5 -7.08 -20.36 21.65
CA HIS A 5 -6.85 -18.93 21.74
C HIS A 5 -8.06 -18.22 22.41
N PRO A 6 -7.86 -17.34 23.41
CA PRO A 6 -8.96 -16.67 24.14
C PRO A 6 -9.94 -15.91 23.24
N GLN A 7 -9.45 -15.47 22.07
CA GLN A 7 -10.23 -14.70 21.09
C GLN A 7 -10.74 -15.56 19.91
N PHE A 8 -10.68 -16.89 20.00
CA PHE A 8 -11.10 -17.82 18.94
C PHE A 8 -12.53 -17.56 18.46
N THR A 9 -13.44 -17.21 19.38
CA THR A 9 -14.85 -16.94 19.08
C THR A 9 -15.13 -15.50 18.65
N THR A 10 -14.24 -14.55 18.95
CA THR A 10 -14.50 -13.11 18.71
C THR A 10 -13.80 -12.57 17.46
N HIS A 11 -12.67 -13.15 17.05
CA HIS A 11 -11.91 -12.68 15.90
C HIS A 11 -12.01 -13.65 14.72
N ALA A 12 -12.86 -13.31 13.76
CA ALA A 12 -12.99 -14.02 12.49
C ALA A 12 -12.72 -13.09 11.31
N LEU A 13 -12.02 -13.59 10.29
CA LEU A 13 -11.95 -12.92 9.00
C LEU A 13 -13.25 -13.18 8.25
N ARG A 14 -13.98 -12.11 7.91
CA ARG A 14 -15.21 -12.20 7.13
C ARG A 14 -15.09 -11.39 5.87
N LYS A 15 -15.35 -12.02 4.72
CA LYS A 15 -15.50 -11.30 3.45
C LYS A 15 -16.69 -10.35 3.56
N ARG A 16 -16.46 -9.07 3.30
CA ARG A 16 -17.52 -8.05 3.28
C ARG A 16 -18.43 -8.29 2.07
N LYS A 17 -19.75 -8.19 2.28
CA LYS A 17 -20.77 -8.31 1.22
C LYS A 17 -21.03 -6.98 0.49
N ILE A 18 -20.76 -5.86 1.15
CA ILE A 18 -20.96 -4.50 0.65
C ILE A 18 -19.58 -3.90 0.37
N ARG A 19 -19.47 -3.13 -0.73
CA ARG A 19 -18.24 -2.42 -1.10
C ARG A 19 -17.94 -1.33 -0.07
N HIS A 20 -16.69 -1.26 0.36
CA HIS A 20 -16.20 -0.22 1.27
C HIS A 20 -14.90 0.35 0.69
N ILE A 21 -14.64 1.61 0.96
CA ILE A 21 -13.35 2.24 0.66
C ILE A 21 -12.50 2.12 1.92
N PRO A 22 -11.40 1.36 1.91
CA PRO A 22 -10.51 1.31 3.06
C PRO A 22 -9.84 2.67 3.22
N VAL A 23 -9.94 3.24 4.43
CA VAL A 23 -9.16 4.40 4.83
C VAL A 23 -7.95 3.87 5.61
N LEU A 24 -6.76 4.13 5.09
CA LEU A 24 -5.53 3.75 5.77
C LEU A 24 -5.28 4.77 6.88
N CYS A 25 -5.31 4.29 8.13
CA CYS A 25 -5.01 5.09 9.31
C CYS A 25 -3.59 4.77 9.80
N GLY A 26 -2.81 5.79 10.15
CA GLY A 26 -1.48 5.63 10.72
C GLY A 26 -0.40 6.29 9.88
N TRP A 27 0.75 5.60 9.74
CA TRP A 27 1.88 6.10 8.96
C TRP A 27 1.47 6.32 7.50
N PRO A 28 1.88 7.44 6.90
CA PRO A 28 1.53 7.74 5.53
C PRO A 28 2.24 6.78 4.58
N ILE A 29 1.64 6.55 3.41
CA ILE A 29 2.25 5.72 2.35
C ILE A 29 3.61 6.31 1.98
N PRO A 30 4.67 5.51 1.82
CA PRO A 30 5.98 6.02 1.44
C PRO A 30 5.94 6.77 0.10
N ARG A 31 6.85 7.72 -0.07
CA ARG A 31 6.99 8.51 -1.30
C ARG A 31 7.82 7.75 -2.33
N ARG A 32 7.44 7.82 -3.61
CA ARG A 32 8.19 7.16 -4.70
C ARG A 32 9.38 7.98 -5.20
N ASP A 33 9.35 9.28 -4.98
CA ASP A 33 10.37 10.23 -5.46
C ASP A 33 11.56 10.37 -4.51
N LEU A 34 11.54 9.68 -3.36
CA LEU A 34 12.64 9.63 -2.41
C LEU A 34 13.33 8.27 -2.48
N GLU A 35 14.58 8.25 -2.93
CA GLU A 35 15.39 7.02 -3.04
C GLU A 35 15.48 6.28 -1.69
N SER A 36 15.60 7.03 -0.59
CA SER A 36 15.63 6.47 0.78
C SER A 36 14.34 5.74 1.19
N GLN A 37 13.26 5.90 0.42
CA GLN A 37 11.98 5.24 0.63
C GLN A 37 11.62 4.24 -0.47
N ALA A 38 12.44 4.06 -1.50
CA ALA A 38 12.12 3.25 -2.67
C ALA A 38 11.71 1.81 -2.31
N GLU A 39 12.48 1.13 -1.45
CA GLU A 39 12.12 -0.23 -1.00
C GLU A 39 10.82 -0.25 -0.20
N LYS A 40 10.64 0.71 0.73
CA LYS A 40 9.42 0.79 1.54
C LYS A 40 8.19 1.06 0.67
N TYR A 41 8.35 1.91 -0.34
CA TYR A 41 7.30 2.17 -1.34
C TYR A 41 6.95 0.89 -2.10
N ALA A 42 7.95 0.18 -2.63
CA ALA A 42 7.74 -1.07 -3.34
C ALA A 42 7.00 -2.11 -2.49
N VAL A 43 7.47 -2.36 -1.26
CA VAL A 43 6.80 -3.27 -0.32
C VAL A 43 5.36 -2.84 -0.04
N THR A 44 5.12 -1.54 0.16
CA THR A 44 3.79 -1.01 0.45
C THR A 44 2.82 -1.21 -0.71
N ILE A 45 3.22 -0.86 -1.94
CA ILE A 45 2.36 -1.01 -3.12
C ILE A 45 2.13 -2.49 -3.42
N LEU A 46 3.15 -3.34 -3.31
CA LEU A 46 2.99 -4.79 -3.45
C LEU A 46 1.98 -5.32 -2.42
N ALA A 47 2.13 -4.95 -1.15
CA ALA A 47 1.22 -5.38 -0.09
C ALA A 47 -0.23 -4.92 -0.31
N LEU A 48 -0.47 -3.75 -0.91
CA LEU A 48 -1.83 -3.25 -1.14
C LEU A 48 -2.50 -3.89 -2.36
N PHE A 49 -1.75 -4.20 -3.42
CA PHE A 49 -2.31 -4.54 -4.72
C PHE A 49 -2.05 -5.98 -5.18
N ARG A 50 -1.08 -6.70 -4.60
CA ARG A 50 -1.00 -8.16 -4.79
C ARG A 50 -2.13 -8.83 -4.02
N PRO A 51 -2.69 -9.94 -4.52
CA PRO A 51 -3.65 -10.74 -3.77
C PRO A 51 -2.98 -11.34 -2.53
N TRP A 52 -3.64 -11.25 -1.38
CA TRP A 52 -3.14 -11.81 -0.13
C TRP A 52 -3.43 -13.30 -0.11
N ASN A 53 -2.39 -14.11 -0.19
CA ASN A 53 -2.48 -15.56 -0.17
C ASN A 53 -1.51 -16.13 0.87
N ARG A 54 -1.86 -17.29 1.42
CA ARG A 54 -1.07 -18.03 2.41
C ARG A 54 -0.14 -19.07 1.77
N SER A 55 -0.28 -19.33 0.47
CA SER A 55 0.65 -20.20 -0.27
C SER A 55 2.02 -19.49 -0.38
N VAL A 56 3.08 -20.27 -0.18
CA VAL A 56 4.47 -19.82 -0.32
C VAL A 56 4.75 -19.37 -1.76
N ASP A 57 4.03 -19.96 -2.73
CA ASP A 57 4.09 -19.60 -4.16
C ASP A 57 3.44 -18.26 -4.48
N ALA A 58 2.73 -17.67 -3.52
CA ALA A 58 2.06 -16.38 -3.64
C ALA A 58 2.63 -15.34 -2.67
N ALA A 59 3.94 -15.40 -2.45
CA ALA A 59 4.70 -14.34 -1.80
C ALA A 59 4.58 -13.01 -2.57
N LEU A 60 4.82 -11.88 -1.88
CA LEU A 60 4.80 -10.55 -2.51
C LEU A 60 5.84 -10.41 -3.64
N LYS A 61 6.94 -11.16 -3.54
CA LYS A 61 7.96 -11.33 -4.57
C LYS A 61 8.63 -12.71 -4.43
N PRO A 62 9.21 -13.25 -5.51
CA PRO A 62 10.16 -14.36 -5.43
C PRO A 62 11.43 -13.95 -4.66
N ASP A 63 12.14 -14.93 -4.09
CA ASP A 63 13.35 -14.68 -3.29
C ASP A 63 14.47 -14.03 -4.12
N ASN A 64 14.59 -14.48 -5.36
CA ASN A 64 15.59 -14.11 -6.35
C ASN A 64 15.24 -12.85 -7.18
N VAL A 65 14.19 -12.12 -6.81
CA VAL A 65 13.76 -10.87 -7.48
C VAL A 65 13.88 -9.71 -6.50
N SER A 66 14.33 -8.54 -6.96
CA SER A 66 14.39 -7.34 -6.13
C SER A 66 13.00 -6.75 -5.86
N TRP A 67 12.85 -5.92 -4.83
CA TRP A 67 11.58 -5.24 -4.57
C TRP A 67 11.18 -4.31 -5.72
N SER A 68 12.16 -3.63 -6.32
CA SER A 68 11.95 -2.74 -7.46
C SER A 68 11.46 -3.49 -8.68
N ASP A 69 12.07 -4.63 -9.02
CA ASP A 69 11.66 -5.44 -10.16
C ASP A 69 10.26 -6.02 -9.96
N ALA A 70 9.97 -6.52 -8.75
CA ALA A 70 8.63 -7.01 -8.41
C ALA A 70 7.56 -5.92 -8.49
N LEU A 71 7.89 -4.69 -8.11
CA LEU A 71 7.01 -3.53 -8.27
C LEU A 71 6.78 -3.20 -9.75
N LEU A 72 7.83 -3.18 -10.57
CA LEU A 72 7.71 -2.92 -12.01
C LEU A 72 6.83 -3.97 -12.71
N ASP A 73 6.99 -5.25 -12.36
CA ASP A 73 6.13 -6.34 -12.82
C ASP A 73 4.67 -6.09 -12.42
N LEU A 74 4.42 -5.76 -11.15
CA LEU A 74 3.07 -5.47 -10.67
C LEU A 74 2.44 -4.30 -11.43
N LEU A 75 3.16 -3.18 -11.58
CA LEU A 75 2.64 -1.97 -12.22
C LEU A 75 2.34 -2.18 -13.71
N SER A 76 3.14 -3.00 -14.39
CA SER A 76 2.96 -3.33 -15.81
C SER A 76 1.72 -4.20 -16.06
N ASN A 77 1.33 -5.01 -15.08
CA ASN A 77 0.20 -5.92 -15.16
C ASN A 77 -1.06 -5.40 -14.45
N LEU A 78 -1.00 -4.20 -13.85
CA LEU A 78 -2.09 -3.66 -13.06
C LEU A 78 -3.21 -3.13 -13.97
N GLU A 79 -4.46 -3.37 -13.57
CA GLU A 79 -5.60 -2.77 -14.27
C GLU A 79 -5.51 -1.23 -14.22
N PRO A 80 -5.84 -0.51 -15.31
CA PRO A 80 -5.69 0.95 -15.37
C PRO A 80 -6.36 1.71 -14.20
N ARG A 81 -7.50 1.21 -13.70
CA ARG A 81 -8.18 1.81 -12.56
C ARG A 81 -7.34 1.76 -11.29
N HIS A 82 -6.61 0.67 -11.06
CA HIS A 82 -5.77 0.50 -9.88
C HIS A 82 -4.48 1.30 -10.03
N LEU A 83 -3.94 1.40 -11.26
CA LEU A 83 -2.76 2.21 -11.52
C LEU A 83 -3.04 3.69 -11.22
N LYS A 84 -4.24 4.16 -11.57
CA LYS A 84 -4.70 5.49 -11.19
C LYS A 84 -4.73 5.69 -9.68
N VAL A 85 -5.18 4.71 -8.91
CA VAL A 85 -5.16 4.77 -7.44
C VAL A 85 -3.72 4.83 -6.91
N VAL A 86 -2.78 4.05 -7.46
CA VAL A 86 -1.36 4.11 -7.08
C VAL A 86 -0.78 5.50 -7.35
N ASN A 87 -1.10 6.12 -8.49
CA ASN A 87 -0.63 7.48 -8.81
C ASN A 87 -1.19 8.53 -7.85
N HIS A 88 -2.49 8.45 -7.52
CA HIS A 88 -3.10 9.37 -6.56
C HIS A 88 -2.44 9.34 -5.17
N MET A 89 -1.81 8.22 -4.78
CA MET A 89 -1.07 8.15 -3.50
C MET A 89 0.12 9.11 -3.48
N GLN A 90 0.80 9.31 -4.62
CA GLN A 90 1.87 10.30 -4.73
C GLN A 90 1.31 11.72 -4.84
N GLU A 91 0.25 11.92 -5.61
CA GLU A 91 -0.41 13.24 -5.75
C GLU A 91 -0.89 13.77 -4.39
N GLN A 92 -1.35 12.88 -3.50
CA GLN A 92 -1.75 13.25 -2.14
C GLN A 92 -0.59 13.88 -1.35
N TRP A 93 0.63 13.38 -1.53
CA TRP A 93 1.82 13.97 -0.93
C TRP A 93 2.16 15.32 -1.53
N GLU A 94 2.11 15.43 -2.85
CA GLU A 94 2.41 16.66 -3.57
C GLU A 94 1.45 17.78 -3.17
N CYS A 95 0.15 17.46 -3.08
CA CYS A 95 -0.88 18.38 -2.60
C CYS A 95 -0.63 18.80 -1.15
N LYS A 96 -0.25 17.86 -0.28
CA LYS A 96 0.07 18.16 1.11
C LYS A 96 1.26 19.11 1.23
N LEU A 97 2.34 18.85 0.49
CA LEU A 97 3.52 19.71 0.45
C LEU A 97 3.17 21.11 -0.04
N ALA A 98 2.43 21.23 -1.15
CA ALA A 98 2.01 22.52 -1.67
C ALA A 98 1.16 23.32 -0.67
N ALA A 99 0.27 22.66 0.07
CA ALA A 99 -0.54 23.29 1.12
C ALA A 99 0.30 23.76 2.32
N ASP A 100 1.28 22.95 2.73
CA ASP A 100 2.21 23.27 3.81
C ASP A 100 3.12 24.46 3.42
N ASP A 101 3.63 24.48 2.18
CA ASP A 101 4.43 25.58 1.62
C ASP A 101 3.65 26.90 1.56
N PHE A 102 2.42 26.87 1.04
CA PHE A 102 1.56 28.05 1.00
C PHE A 102 1.22 28.57 2.40
N SER A 103 1.04 27.66 3.36
CA SER A 103 0.80 28.03 4.76
C SER A 103 2.03 28.65 5.42
N ALA A 104 3.24 28.20 5.08
CA ALA A 104 4.48 28.78 5.57
C ALA A 104 4.71 30.21 5.02
N LEU A 105 4.38 30.45 3.74
CA LEU A 105 4.49 31.78 3.13
C LEU A 105 3.59 32.83 3.80
N ARG A 106 2.39 32.43 4.24
CA ARG A 106 1.44 33.33 4.92
C ARG A 106 1.79 33.68 6.38
N ARG A 107 2.74 32.98 6.98
CA ARG A 107 3.20 33.25 8.36
C ARG A 107 4.36 34.26 8.41
N LYS A 108 4.87 34.68 7.26
CA LYS A 108 5.82 35.79 7.11
C LYS A 108 5.06 37.07 6.82
#